data_AF-A0A068NRK0-F1
#
_entry.id   AF-A0A068NRK0-F1
#
_cell.length_a   1.000
_cell.length_b   1.000
_cell.length_c   1.000
_cell.angle_alpha   90.00
_cell.angle_beta   90.00
_cell.angle_gamma   90.00
#
_symmetry.space_group_name_H-M   'P 1'
#
loop_
_entity.id
_entity.type
_entity.pdbx_description
1 polymer ?
#
loop_
_entity_poly.entity_id
_entity_poly.type
_entity_poly.pdbx_seq_one_letter_code
_entity_poly.pdbx_strand_id
1 'polypeptide(L)'
;MEILVVIGIVMTLAGILAPVLLASKRRAAETSELNNMHQLAVAQGIYTGDTGYVPLSPAVLVEGHYAPETVCSSALDNTLDGIGNLVAREDYAQMGNHPEAVSKFRNSYPGLREFCMPYEWIDKYIKDNPTAGWLVSIASVERRDKSAWIGWYEGSYHRLVLDGSVQTHRVQPVYLSPGGGGDRAEHNFFLFVDGTDEWKRKFISGSR
;
A
#
# COMPACT_ATOMS: atom_id res chain seq x y z
N MET A 1 -41.51 12.11 31.82
CA MET A 1 -41.87 11.60 30.48
C MET A 1 -41.27 12.44 29.36
N GLU A 2 -41.28 13.77 29.46
CA GLU A 2 -40.75 14.67 28.40
C GLU A 2 -39.27 14.42 28.03
N ILE A 3 -38.38 14.23 29.02
CA ILE A 3 -36.95 13.97 28.77
C ILE A 3 -36.71 12.67 27.98
N LEU A 4 -37.51 11.63 28.24
CA LEU A 4 -37.37 10.34 27.54
C LEU A 4 -37.73 10.48 26.06
N VAL A 5 -38.76 11.26 25.74
CA VAL A 5 -39.18 11.52 24.35
C VAL A 5 -38.07 12.27 23.61
N VAL A 6 -37.47 13.29 24.23
CA VAL A 6 -36.39 14.08 23.62
C VAL A 6 -35.17 13.21 23.34
N ILE A 7 -34.72 12.42 24.31
CA ILE A 7 -33.59 11.50 24.12
C ILE A 7 -33.91 10.48 23.03
N GLY A 8 -35.15 9.96 22.98
CA GLY A 8 -35.60 9.07 21.92
C GLY A 8 -35.45 9.67 20.53
N ILE A 9 -35.93 10.91 20.34
CA ILE A 9 -35.80 11.63 19.05
C ILE A 9 -34.33 11.84 18.69
N VAL A 10 -33.48 12.28 19.63
CA VAL A 10 -32.05 12.50 19.38
C VAL A 10 -31.34 11.21 18.98
N MET A 11 -31.63 10.09 19.65
CA MET A 11 -31.06 8.79 19.32
C MET A 11 -31.50 8.30 17.93
N THR A 12 -32.78 8.50 17.57
CA THR A 12 -33.28 8.18 16.23
C THR A 12 -32.56 9.00 15.15
N LEU A 13 -32.43 10.30 15.36
CA LEU A 13 -31.71 11.19 14.43
C LEU A 13 -30.23 10.81 14.30
N ALA A 14 -29.55 10.56 15.42
CA ALA A 14 -28.16 10.14 15.43
C ALA A 14 -27.96 8.81 14.69
N GLY A 15 -28.86 7.84 14.88
CA GLY A 15 -28.83 6.54 14.20
C GLY A 15 -28.93 6.66 12.67
N ILE A 16 -29.70 7.62 12.16
CA ILE A 16 -29.84 7.87 10.70
C ILE A 16 -28.61 8.60 10.15
N LEU A 17 -28.02 9.51 10.92
CA LEU A 17 -26.86 10.31 10.48
C LEU A 17 -25.53 9.56 10.53
N ALA A 18 -25.37 8.65 11.49
CA ALA A 18 -24.13 7.89 11.69
C ALA A 18 -23.58 7.21 10.41
N PRO A 19 -24.35 6.41 9.64
CA PRO A 19 -23.82 5.74 8.44
C PRO A 19 -23.39 6.73 7.35
N VAL A 20 -24.10 7.85 7.19
CA VAL A 20 -23.78 8.89 6.21
C VAL A 20 -22.46 9.59 6.58
N LEU A 21 -22.27 9.92 7.86
CA LEU A 21 -21.04 10.53 8.34
C LEU A 21 -19.84 9.61 8.18
N LEU A 22 -19.99 8.32 8.50
CA LEU A 22 -18.94 7.32 8.34
C LEU A 22 -18.55 7.15 6.86
N ALA A 23 -19.52 7.08 5.96
CA ALA A 23 -19.27 7.01 4.52
C ALA A 23 -18.57 8.27 3.99
N SER A 24 -18.99 9.46 4.44
CA SER A 24 -18.37 10.73 4.07
C SER A 24 -16.92 10.83 4.56
N LYS A 25 -16.67 10.48 5.83
CA LYS A 25 -15.32 10.46 6.41
C LYS A 25 -14.40 9.50 5.66
N ARG A 26 -14.89 8.30 5.30
CA ARG A 26 -14.13 7.33 4.52
C ARG A 26 -13.75 7.88 3.14
N ARG A 27 -14.70 8.46 2.40
CA ARG A 27 -14.42 9.08 1.08
C ARG A 27 -13.43 10.24 1.17
N ALA A 28 -13.51 11.05 2.22
CA ALA A 28 -12.55 12.13 2.45
C ALA A 28 -11.14 11.57 2.69
N ALA A 29 -11.02 10.48 3.45
CA ALA A 29 -9.76 9.79 3.67
C ALA A 29 -9.21 9.16 2.37
N GLU A 30 -10.05 8.52 1.56
CA GLU A 30 -9.68 7.99 0.22
C GLU A 30 -9.18 9.12 -0.71
N THR A 31 -9.85 10.27 -0.70
CA THR A 31 -9.42 11.44 -1.49
C THR A 31 -8.09 12.00 -1.00
N SER A 32 -7.91 12.09 0.32
CA SER A 32 -6.65 12.52 0.93
C SER A 32 -5.50 11.58 0.59
N GLU A 33 -5.77 10.28 0.53
CA GLU A 33 -4.80 9.26 0.17
C GLU A 33 -4.31 9.40 -1.27
N LEU A 34 -5.24 9.58 -2.22
CA LEU A 34 -4.89 9.86 -3.61
C LEU A 34 -4.06 11.15 -3.73
N ASN A 35 -4.43 12.20 -2.99
CA ASN A 35 -3.67 13.44 -2.96
C ASN A 35 -2.26 13.26 -2.38
N ASN A 36 -2.08 12.42 -1.37
CA ASN A 36 -0.76 12.07 -0.83
C ASN A 36 0.08 11.32 -1.88
N MET A 37 -0.51 10.36 -2.59
CA MET A 37 0.19 9.64 -3.67
C MET A 37 0.60 10.56 -4.82
N HIS A 38 -0.23 11.54 -5.19
CA HIS A 38 0.14 12.55 -6.16
C HIS A 38 1.31 13.43 -5.69
N GLN A 39 1.34 13.81 -4.41
CA GLN A 39 2.48 14.55 -3.84
C GLN A 39 3.76 13.69 -3.87
N LEU A 40 3.66 12.40 -3.57
CA LEU A 40 4.78 11.45 -3.70
C LEU A 40 5.22 11.29 -5.16
N ALA A 41 4.30 11.31 -6.12
CA ALA A 41 4.62 11.29 -7.55
C ALA A 41 5.42 12.52 -8.00
N VAL A 42 5.04 13.70 -7.51
CA VAL A 42 5.80 14.95 -7.76
C VAL A 42 7.19 14.84 -7.15
N ALA A 43 7.30 14.38 -5.90
CA ALA A 43 8.58 14.19 -5.22
C ALA A 43 9.48 13.15 -5.94
N GLN A 44 8.89 12.05 -6.43
CA GLN A 44 9.56 11.09 -7.30
C GLN A 44 10.12 11.74 -8.55
N GLY A 45 9.35 12.60 -9.23
CA GLY A 45 9.81 13.29 -10.43
C GLY A 45 11.04 14.16 -10.17
N ILE A 46 11.05 14.89 -9.04
CA ILE A 46 12.20 15.71 -8.62
C ILE A 46 13.40 14.81 -8.29
N TYR A 47 13.21 13.82 -7.43
CA TYR A 47 14.26 12.85 -7.06
C TYR A 47 14.87 12.16 -8.28
N THR A 48 14.04 11.74 -9.23
CA THR A 48 14.49 11.05 -10.45
C THR A 48 15.23 12.00 -11.38
N GLY A 49 14.81 13.26 -11.47
CA GLY A 49 15.53 14.30 -12.20
C GLY A 49 16.93 14.58 -11.62
N ASP A 50 17.05 14.59 -10.29
CA ASP A 50 18.29 14.91 -9.60
C ASP A 50 19.26 13.71 -9.54
N THR A 51 18.75 12.49 -9.38
CA THR A 51 19.58 11.30 -9.15
C THR A 51 19.69 10.36 -10.35
N GLY A 52 18.75 10.42 -11.29
CA GLY A 52 18.62 9.46 -12.39
C GLY A 52 18.03 8.09 -11.98
N TYR A 53 17.63 7.94 -10.71
CA TYR A 53 17.07 6.69 -10.17
C TYR A 53 15.63 6.90 -9.71
N VAL A 54 14.82 5.84 -9.74
CA VAL A 54 13.47 5.82 -9.17
C VAL A 54 13.58 5.52 -7.66
N PRO A 55 12.81 6.18 -6.78
CA PRO A 55 12.75 5.82 -5.38
C PRO A 55 12.16 4.42 -5.21
N LEU A 56 12.75 3.59 -4.35
CA LEU A 56 12.22 2.26 -4.04
C LEU A 56 11.40 2.22 -2.74
N SER A 57 11.33 3.35 -2.03
CA SER A 57 10.61 3.53 -0.77
C SER A 57 10.34 5.02 -0.53
N PRO A 58 9.21 5.38 0.14
CA PRO A 58 8.97 6.74 0.61
C PRO A 58 10.08 7.29 1.50
N ALA A 59 10.76 6.43 2.26
CA ALA A 59 11.84 6.84 3.17
C ALA A 59 12.94 7.59 2.42
N VAL A 60 13.27 7.13 1.21
CA VAL A 60 14.28 7.79 0.36
C VAL A 60 13.88 9.22 0.01
N LEU A 61 12.59 9.44 -0.28
CA LEU A 61 12.08 10.77 -0.61
C LEU A 61 12.08 11.70 0.61
N VAL A 62 11.73 11.17 1.78
CA VAL A 62 11.71 11.94 3.03
C VAL A 62 13.12 12.28 3.51
N GLU A 63 14.02 11.30 3.54
CA GLU A 63 15.42 11.47 3.95
C GLU A 63 16.17 12.40 3.00
N GLY A 64 15.84 12.36 1.71
CA GLY A 64 16.35 13.30 0.71
C GLY A 64 15.67 14.67 0.71
N HIS A 65 14.70 14.92 1.61
CA HIS A 65 13.93 16.16 1.69
C HIS A 65 13.12 16.51 0.43
N TYR A 66 12.78 15.52 -0.40
CA TYR A 66 11.89 15.68 -1.56
C TYR A 66 10.41 15.67 -1.18
N ALA A 67 10.07 15.06 -0.04
CA ALA A 67 8.71 14.99 0.50
C ALA A 67 8.71 15.13 2.03
N PRO A 68 7.66 15.72 2.64
CA PRO A 68 7.52 15.71 4.09
C PRO A 68 7.02 14.35 4.60
N GLU A 69 7.35 13.98 5.83
CA GLU A 69 6.89 12.73 6.47
C GLU A 69 5.35 12.58 6.47
N THR A 70 4.63 13.70 6.56
CA THR A 70 3.16 13.71 6.66
C THR A 70 2.46 13.16 5.43
N VAL A 71 3.08 13.23 4.23
CA VAL A 71 2.48 12.65 3.02
C VAL A 71 2.63 11.14 2.95
N CYS A 72 3.42 10.54 3.84
CA CYS A 72 3.62 9.10 3.89
C CYS A 72 2.60 8.39 4.80
N SER A 73 1.65 9.12 5.39
CA SER A 73 0.64 8.57 6.29
C SER A 73 -0.77 8.63 5.67
N SER A 74 -1.52 7.52 5.77
CA SER A 74 -2.93 7.47 5.39
C SER A 74 -3.83 7.45 6.63
N ALA A 75 -4.96 8.14 6.54
CA ALA A 75 -6.01 8.08 7.57
C ALA A 75 -6.84 6.78 7.49
N LEU A 76 -6.73 6.02 6.40
CA LEU A 76 -7.35 4.69 6.26
C LEU A 76 -6.51 3.59 6.90
N ASP A 77 -5.23 3.86 7.13
CA ASP A 77 -4.32 2.91 7.74
C ASP A 77 -4.57 2.84 9.25
N ASN A 78 -4.92 1.66 9.74
CA ASN A 78 -5.21 1.41 11.15
C ASN A 78 -4.00 0.85 11.91
N THR A 79 -2.86 0.68 11.25
CA THR A 79 -1.62 0.25 11.92
C THR A 79 -0.95 1.45 12.61
N LEU A 80 -0.35 1.19 13.77
CA LEU A 80 0.26 2.24 14.59
C LEU A 80 1.41 2.95 13.85
N ASP A 81 2.35 2.17 13.32
CA ASP A 81 3.55 2.69 12.65
C ASP A 81 3.40 2.77 11.12
N GLY A 82 2.23 2.43 10.58
CA GLY A 82 2.00 2.39 9.14
C GLY A 82 2.20 0.99 8.54
N ILE A 83 1.34 0.62 7.58
CA ILE A 83 1.30 -0.72 7.00
C ILE A 83 2.60 -1.03 6.24
N GLY A 84 3.25 -0.04 5.64
CA GLY A 84 4.55 -0.21 5.01
C GLY A 84 5.64 -0.61 6.00
N ASN A 85 5.64 -0.01 7.20
CA ASN A 85 6.55 -0.40 8.27
C ASN A 85 6.23 -1.77 8.87
N LEU A 86 4.96 -2.15 8.91
CA LEU A 86 4.56 -3.51 9.31
C LEU A 86 5.10 -4.53 8.31
N VAL A 87 4.82 -4.33 7.02
CA VAL A 87 5.27 -5.19 5.91
C VAL A 87 6.80 -5.35 5.94
N ALA A 88 7.54 -4.24 6.00
CA ALA A 88 9.00 -4.29 6.06
C ALA A 88 9.48 -5.15 7.24
N ARG A 89 8.96 -4.90 8.44
CA ARG A 89 9.38 -5.63 9.65
C ARG A 89 9.10 -7.12 9.54
N GLU A 90 7.96 -7.49 8.97
CA GLU A 90 7.56 -8.89 8.78
C GLU A 90 8.41 -9.58 7.69
N ASP A 91 8.68 -8.93 6.56
CA ASP A 91 9.48 -9.50 5.48
C ASP A 91 10.98 -9.61 5.88
N TYR A 92 11.54 -8.59 6.54
CA TYR A 92 12.93 -8.62 6.99
C TYR A 92 13.20 -9.56 8.16
N ALA A 93 12.22 -9.78 9.04
CA ALA A 93 12.34 -10.79 10.09
C ALA A 93 12.57 -12.19 9.50
N GLN A 94 12.02 -12.46 8.31
CA GLN A 94 12.17 -13.75 7.62
C GLN A 94 13.50 -13.86 6.86
N MET A 95 14.03 -12.75 6.35
CA MET A 95 15.30 -12.73 5.62
C MET A 95 16.55 -12.60 6.52
N GLY A 96 16.39 -12.55 7.84
CA GLY A 96 17.53 -12.55 8.78
C GLY A 96 17.92 -11.18 9.36
N ASN A 97 16.94 -10.30 9.59
CA ASN A 97 17.02 -9.02 10.33
C ASN A 97 17.82 -7.89 9.65
N HIS A 98 17.11 -7.07 8.86
CA HIS A 98 17.58 -5.77 8.38
C HIS A 98 16.63 -4.64 8.85
N PRO A 99 16.74 -4.18 10.11
CA PRO A 99 15.86 -3.15 10.66
C PRO A 99 15.98 -1.78 9.95
N GLU A 100 17.04 -1.55 9.19
CA GLU A 100 17.32 -0.31 8.46
C GLU A 100 16.32 0.05 7.37
N ALA A 101 15.41 -0.86 7.02
CA ALA A 101 14.38 -0.60 6.04
C ALA A 101 13.03 -0.20 6.65
N VAL A 102 12.89 -0.25 7.98
CA VAL A 102 11.73 0.31 8.67
C VAL A 102 11.91 1.82 8.76
N SER A 103 10.94 2.56 8.22
CA SER A 103 10.97 4.02 8.25
C SER A 103 10.88 4.53 9.70
N LYS A 104 11.60 5.62 10.00
CA LYS A 104 11.55 6.28 11.32
C LYS A 104 10.25 7.07 11.57
N PHE A 105 9.45 7.23 10.52
CA PHE A 105 8.15 7.88 10.52
C PHE A 105 7.06 6.88 10.14
N ARG A 106 5.80 7.27 10.32
CA ARG A 106 4.66 6.44 9.96
C ARG A 106 4.55 6.29 8.43
N ASN A 107 4.81 5.09 7.92
CA ASN A 107 4.75 4.77 6.49
C ASN A 107 3.56 3.88 6.16
N SER A 108 2.53 4.46 5.56
CA SER A 108 1.32 3.78 5.08
C SER A 108 1.40 3.27 3.64
N TYR A 109 2.50 3.55 2.94
CA TYR A 109 2.65 3.25 1.52
C TYR A 109 3.88 2.36 1.28
N PRO A 110 3.73 1.03 1.36
CA PRO A 110 4.85 0.14 1.06
C PRO A 110 5.32 0.32 -0.38
N GLY A 111 6.62 0.50 -0.54
CA GLY A 111 7.32 0.45 -1.82
C GLY A 111 7.98 -0.90 -2.07
N LEU A 112 8.72 -0.98 -3.17
CA LEU A 112 9.48 -2.18 -3.56
C LEU A 112 10.47 -2.62 -2.48
N ARG A 113 11.07 -1.67 -1.76
CA ARG A 113 12.02 -1.94 -0.68
C ARG A 113 11.33 -2.53 0.55
N GLU A 114 10.17 -2.01 0.94
CA GLU A 114 9.41 -2.55 2.09
C GLU A 114 9.01 -4.02 1.86
N PHE A 115 8.82 -4.43 0.60
CA PHE A 115 8.57 -5.83 0.22
C PHE A 115 9.84 -6.67 0.00
N CYS A 116 11.00 -6.16 0.40
CA CYS A 116 12.31 -6.82 0.25
C CYS A 116 12.58 -7.34 -1.17
N MET A 117 12.10 -6.65 -2.21
CA MET A 117 12.26 -7.14 -3.57
C MET A 117 13.74 -7.15 -3.98
N PRO A 118 14.26 -8.29 -4.51
CA PRO A 118 15.62 -8.33 -5.03
C PRO A 118 15.82 -7.32 -6.16
N TYR A 119 16.95 -6.62 -6.16
CA TYR A 119 17.26 -5.64 -7.21
C TYR A 119 17.24 -6.26 -8.61
N GLU A 120 17.65 -7.53 -8.74
CA GLU A 120 17.62 -8.25 -10.01
C GLU A 120 16.20 -8.38 -10.56
N TRP A 121 15.19 -8.45 -9.68
CA TRP A 121 13.79 -8.53 -10.11
C TRP A 121 13.28 -7.18 -10.58
N ILE A 122 13.71 -6.11 -9.92
CA ILE A 122 13.37 -4.74 -10.34
C ILE A 122 13.92 -4.49 -11.75
N ASP A 123 15.19 -4.80 -11.99
CA ASP A 123 15.80 -4.63 -13.31
C ASP A 123 15.13 -5.51 -14.37
N LYS A 124 14.82 -6.76 -14.03
CA LYS A 124 14.29 -7.74 -14.99
C LYS A 124 12.81 -7.55 -15.33
N TYR A 125 12.00 -7.13 -14.38
CA TYR A 125 10.54 -7.19 -14.50
C TYR A 125 9.83 -5.84 -14.37
N ILE A 126 10.47 -4.85 -13.74
CA ILE A 126 9.87 -3.54 -13.47
C ILE A 126 10.33 -2.51 -14.49
N LYS A 127 11.64 -2.45 -14.77
CA LYS A 127 12.25 -1.38 -15.57
C LYS A 127 11.60 -1.15 -16.95
N ASP A 128 11.27 -2.23 -17.64
CA ASP A 128 10.73 -2.17 -19.01
C ASP A 128 9.20 -2.37 -19.08
N ASN A 129 8.52 -2.53 -17.93
CA ASN A 129 7.08 -2.76 -17.92
C ASN A 129 6.33 -1.43 -17.75
N PRO A 130 5.49 -1.01 -18.73
CA PRO A 130 4.80 0.28 -18.70
C PRO A 130 3.75 0.39 -17.58
N THR A 131 3.35 -0.74 -16.99
CA THR A 131 2.40 -0.77 -15.87
C THR A 131 3.10 -0.80 -14.52
N ALA A 132 4.43 -0.89 -14.50
CA ALA A 132 5.15 -1.06 -13.26
C ALA A 132 5.02 0.18 -12.38
N GLY A 133 4.75 -0.06 -11.11
CA GLY A 133 4.82 0.92 -10.04
C GLY A 133 5.90 0.56 -9.05
N TRP A 134 6.23 1.53 -8.21
CA TRP A 134 7.23 1.35 -7.15
C TRP A 134 6.64 1.50 -5.76
N LEU A 135 5.38 1.94 -5.67
CA LEU A 135 4.68 2.24 -4.43
C LEU A 135 3.20 1.91 -4.53
N VAL A 136 2.64 1.35 -3.47
CA VAL A 136 1.21 1.03 -3.40
C VAL A 136 0.57 1.58 -2.13
N SER A 137 -0.72 1.91 -2.23
CA SER A 137 -1.59 2.11 -1.08
C SER A 137 -2.52 0.93 -0.93
N ILE A 138 -2.36 0.19 0.16
CA ILE A 138 -3.23 -0.93 0.56
C ILE A 138 -4.04 -0.61 1.82
N ALA A 139 -4.04 0.65 2.27
CA ALA A 139 -4.69 1.07 3.51
C ALA A 139 -6.23 0.95 3.47
N SER A 140 -6.82 1.05 2.28
CA SER A 140 -8.25 0.85 2.02
C SER A 140 -8.69 -0.62 2.00
N VAL A 141 -7.74 -1.57 2.06
CA VAL A 141 -8.00 -2.99 1.80
C VAL A 141 -8.27 -3.73 3.12
N GLU A 142 -9.34 -4.55 3.15
CA GLU A 142 -9.72 -5.29 4.36
C GLU A 142 -8.82 -6.52 4.51
N ARG A 143 -8.07 -6.60 5.63
CA ARG A 143 -7.31 -7.79 6.00
C ARG A 143 -8.26 -8.85 6.58
N ARG A 144 -8.62 -9.86 5.78
CA ARG A 144 -9.56 -10.94 6.13
C ARG A 144 -8.95 -12.01 7.03
N ASP A 145 -7.65 -12.27 6.90
CA ASP A 145 -6.94 -13.27 7.71
C ASP A 145 -5.81 -12.60 8.52
N LYS A 146 -5.86 -12.79 9.83
CA LYS A 146 -4.83 -12.32 10.77
C LYS A 146 -3.86 -13.44 11.17
N SER A 147 -4.17 -14.69 10.83
CA SER A 147 -3.38 -15.87 11.21
C SER A 147 -2.19 -16.11 10.29
N ALA A 148 -2.31 -15.71 9.03
CA ALA A 148 -1.18 -15.59 8.14
C ALA A 148 -0.50 -14.22 8.36
N TRP A 149 0.82 -14.28 8.54
CA TRP A 149 1.79 -13.17 8.62
C TRP A 149 1.41 -12.07 7.62
N ILE A 150 1.06 -12.54 6.42
CA ILE A 150 0.39 -11.77 5.41
C ILE A 150 -1.07 -12.19 5.33
N GLY A 151 -1.97 -11.23 5.50
CA GLY A 151 -3.38 -11.48 5.38
C GLY A 151 -3.89 -11.50 3.94
N TRP A 152 -5.07 -12.08 3.80
CA TRP A 152 -5.90 -11.96 2.62
C TRP A 152 -6.44 -10.53 2.54
N TYR A 153 -6.16 -9.85 1.44
CA TYR A 153 -6.63 -8.49 1.21
C TYR A 153 -7.81 -8.52 0.23
N GLU A 154 -8.94 -7.92 0.61
CA GLU A 154 -10.09 -7.74 -0.29
C GLU A 154 -10.43 -6.25 -0.40
N GLY A 155 -10.56 -5.76 -1.64
CA GLY A 155 -10.93 -4.38 -1.91
C GLY A 155 -10.25 -3.82 -3.16
N SER A 156 -10.03 -2.51 -3.14
CA SER A 156 -9.26 -1.80 -4.16
C SER A 156 -8.03 -1.17 -3.53
N TYR A 157 -6.92 -1.20 -4.25
CA TYR A 157 -5.67 -0.58 -3.88
C TYR A 157 -5.26 0.44 -4.93
N HIS A 158 -4.36 1.34 -4.57
CA HIS A 158 -3.80 2.30 -5.51
C HIS A 158 -2.32 1.98 -5.76
N ARG A 159 -1.85 2.17 -6.98
CA ARG A 159 -0.45 1.96 -7.38
C ARG A 159 0.08 3.24 -7.99
N LEU A 160 1.21 3.72 -7.49
CA LEU A 160 1.98 4.79 -8.10
C LEU A 160 2.96 4.19 -9.11
N VAL A 161 2.70 4.47 -10.38
CA VAL A 161 3.43 3.97 -11.55
C VAL A 161 4.75 4.74 -11.71
N LEU A 162 5.73 4.14 -12.39
CA LEU A 162 7.03 4.76 -12.67
C LEU A 162 6.92 6.09 -13.44
N ASP A 163 5.84 6.30 -14.19
CA ASP A 163 5.57 7.56 -14.91
C ASP A 163 4.96 8.67 -14.02
N GLY A 164 4.70 8.37 -12.74
CA GLY A 164 4.07 9.29 -11.78
C GLY A 164 2.54 9.25 -11.77
N SER A 165 1.90 8.42 -12.61
CA SER A 165 0.45 8.24 -12.58
C SER A 165 0.01 7.35 -11.41
N VAL A 166 -1.16 7.64 -10.84
CA VAL A 166 -1.78 6.80 -9.79
C VAL A 166 -2.90 5.99 -10.42
N GLN A 167 -2.78 4.67 -10.37
CA GLN A 167 -3.75 3.73 -10.92
C GLN A 167 -4.51 3.03 -9.80
N THR A 168 -5.81 2.83 -9.99
CA THR A 168 -6.66 2.07 -9.06
C THR A 168 -6.84 0.66 -9.58
N HIS A 169 -6.59 -0.30 -8.71
CA HIS A 169 -6.65 -1.72 -9.01
C HIS A 169 -7.57 -2.42 -8.02
N ARG A 170 -8.21 -3.49 -8.46
CA ARG A 170 -8.99 -4.36 -7.57
C ARG A 170 -8.10 -5.53 -7.16
N VAL A 171 -7.97 -5.76 -5.86
CA VAL A 171 -7.21 -6.89 -5.34
C VAL A 171 -7.98 -8.17 -5.69
N GLN A 172 -7.41 -9.02 -6.54
CA GLN A 172 -7.69 -10.46 -6.45
C GLN A 172 -7.00 -10.97 -5.20
N PRO A 173 -7.53 -11.94 -4.44
CA PRO A 173 -6.95 -12.35 -3.17
C PRO A 173 -5.45 -12.65 -3.31
N VAL A 174 -4.62 -11.74 -2.78
CA VAL A 174 -3.15 -11.83 -2.80
C VAL A 174 -2.73 -12.48 -1.49
N TYR A 175 -1.94 -13.55 -1.59
CA TYR A 175 -1.22 -14.11 -0.45
C TYR A 175 0.23 -13.73 -0.68
N LEU A 176 0.63 -12.60 -0.11
CA LEU A 176 2.05 -12.32 0.08
C LEU A 176 2.56 -13.50 0.96
N SER A 177 3.41 -14.36 0.47
CA SER A 177 4.14 -15.31 1.32
C SER A 177 5.50 -15.41 0.68
N PRO A 178 6.58 -15.18 1.44
CA PRO A 178 7.91 -15.45 0.92
C PRO A 178 8.02 -16.96 0.75
N GLY A 179 7.86 -17.42 -0.49
CA GLY A 179 7.90 -18.84 -0.84
C GLY A 179 6.75 -19.38 -1.69
N GLY A 180 5.73 -18.58 -2.07
CA GLY A 180 4.80 -18.93 -3.16
C GLY A 180 4.08 -20.28 -3.02
N GLY A 181 3.53 -20.57 -1.84
CA GLY A 181 3.05 -21.91 -1.47
C GLY A 181 1.53 -22.14 -1.41
N GLY A 182 0.68 -21.27 -1.96
CA GLY A 182 -0.77 -21.48 -1.97
C GLY A 182 -1.36 -21.47 -3.38
N ASP A 183 -2.17 -22.47 -3.74
CA ASP A 183 -2.79 -22.63 -5.08
C ASP A 183 -3.71 -21.46 -5.52
N ARG A 184 -3.92 -20.43 -4.68
CA ARG A 184 -4.86 -19.33 -4.92
C ARG A 184 -4.30 -17.94 -4.64
N ALA A 185 -2.99 -17.85 -4.48
CA ALA A 185 -2.27 -16.68 -4.01
C ALA A 185 -1.58 -15.92 -5.15
N GLU A 186 -1.93 -14.66 -5.37
CA GLU A 186 -1.05 -13.78 -6.14
C GLU A 186 0.22 -13.44 -5.35
N HIS A 187 1.38 -13.40 -6.01
CA HIS A 187 2.64 -12.96 -5.42
C HIS A 187 2.58 -11.44 -5.15
N ASN A 188 3.15 -10.94 -4.04
CA ASN A 188 3.18 -9.52 -3.70
C ASN A 188 3.69 -8.61 -4.83
N PHE A 189 4.60 -9.15 -5.62
CA PHE A 189 5.10 -8.59 -6.86
C PHE A 189 4.00 -8.04 -7.79
N PHE A 190 2.86 -8.73 -7.89
CA PHE A 190 1.76 -8.33 -8.77
C PHE A 190 0.98 -7.12 -8.25
N LEU A 191 1.23 -6.67 -7.02
CA LEU A 191 0.78 -5.34 -6.58
C LEU A 191 1.50 -4.21 -7.34
N PHE A 192 2.68 -4.49 -7.88
CA PHE A 192 3.53 -3.49 -8.53
C PHE A 192 3.51 -3.57 -10.04
N VAL A 193 2.93 -4.59 -10.63
CA VAL A 193 2.98 -4.77 -12.08
C VAL A 193 1.80 -5.58 -12.59
N ASP A 194 1.23 -5.14 -13.70
CA ASP A 194 0.23 -5.92 -14.40
C ASP A 194 0.93 -6.93 -15.31
N GLY A 195 0.40 -8.15 -15.33
CA GLY A 195 0.95 -9.23 -16.11
C GLY A 195 -0.15 -10.10 -16.67
N THR A 196 0.08 -10.65 -17.87
CA THR A 196 -0.80 -11.68 -18.43
C THR A 196 -0.73 -12.95 -17.58
N ASP A 197 -1.78 -13.77 -17.61
CA ASP A 197 -1.80 -15.06 -16.89
C ASP A 197 -0.65 -15.98 -17.31
N GLU A 198 -0.20 -15.89 -18.56
CA GLU A 198 0.98 -16.62 -19.03
C GLU A 198 2.26 -16.11 -18.36
N TRP A 199 2.44 -14.79 -18.29
CA TRP A 199 3.60 -14.19 -17.64
C TRP A 199 3.61 -14.47 -16.13
N LYS A 200 2.46 -14.34 -15.46
CA LYS A 200 2.32 -14.69 -14.03
C LYS A 200 2.68 -16.15 -13.79
N ARG A 201 2.20 -17.08 -14.62
CA ARG A 201 2.56 -18.50 -14.56
C ARG A 201 4.05 -18.74 -14.76
N LYS A 202 4.66 -18.09 -15.76
CA LYS A 202 6.11 -18.19 -16.01
C LYS A 202 6.93 -17.65 -14.84
N PHE A 203 6.53 -16.51 -14.29
CA PHE A 203 7.17 -15.90 -13.12
C PHE A 203 7.16 -16.86 -11.93
N ILE A 204 5.99 -17.40 -11.58
CA ILE A 204 5.83 -18.36 -10.46
C ILE A 204 6.60 -19.66 -10.73
N SER A 205 6.62 -20.16 -11.97
CA SER A 205 7.35 -21.38 -12.30
C SER A 205 8.87 -21.22 -12.30
N GLY A 206 9.36 -20.01 -12.62
CA GLY A 206 10.79 -19.70 -12.69
C GLY A 206 11.39 -19.25 -11.36
N SER A 207 10.56 -19.04 -10.34
CA SER A 207 10.98 -18.69 -8.97
C SER A 207 11.08 -19.91 -8.03
N ARG A 208 10.78 -21.12 -8.51
CA ARG A 208 10.94 -22.39 -7.79
C ARG A 208 12.29 -23.02 -8.09
#